data_AF-A0A2D4NZR2-F1
#
_entry.id   AF-A0A2D4NZR2-F1
#
_cell.length_a   1.000
_cell.length_b   1.000
_cell.length_c   1.000
_cell.angle_alpha   90.00
_cell.angle_beta   90.00
_cell.angle_gamma   90.00
#
_symmetry.space_group_name_H-M   'P 1'
#
loop_
_entity.id
_entity.type
_entity.pdbx_description
1 polymer ?
#
loop_
_entity_poly.entity_id
_entity_poly.type
_entity_poly.pdbx_seq_one_letter_code
_entity_poly.pdbx_strand_id
1 'polypeptide(L)'
;KRGDPFYEAQENHNLIGVANVFLECLFCDVKLQYAVPIISQQGEVVGRLHVEVMRVTGAVPERVMEGDDSSENSSESGSLEIMDNNGEIIHRPKKFTCRVKIKEATGLPLNLSNFVFCQYTFWDQCEPTVAAPVVDPDVPSPLAKDVQFTVTFSHCRDYVVNVTEEFLEFIADGALAIEVWGHRCAGNGTSIWEVNSLRAKSRTLRDRWNEVTRRIEMWVSIQELNEIGDYAAVELHQAKDVNTGGIFQLRQGHSRRVQVVVTPVQHSGTLPLMVEAILSISIGCVTARSTKLQRGLDSYQKGDDDGGDMDSYQEEDLNCVREKWSEALIKRKEYLDEQIKKINNKQEKTDDDIEREARLVEQWVGLT
;
A
#
# COMPACT_ATOMS: atom_id res chain seq x y z
N LYS A 1 -8.59 -59.40 -1.33
CA LYS A 1 -7.75 -58.46 -2.11
C LYS A 1 -6.93 -57.59 -1.13
N ARG A 2 -5.95 -58.20 -0.45
CA ARG A 2 -4.93 -57.59 0.43
C ARG A 2 -3.68 -58.46 0.26
N GLY A 3 -2.54 -57.88 -0.10
CA GLY A 3 -1.29 -58.64 -0.21
C GLY A 3 -0.44 -58.37 -1.45
N ASP A 4 -0.46 -57.15 -1.99
CA ASP A 4 0.57 -56.72 -2.95
C ASP A 4 1.60 -55.85 -2.21
N PRO A 5 2.88 -56.28 -2.08
CA PRO A 5 3.95 -55.52 -1.45
C PRO A 5 4.44 -54.32 -2.27
N PHE A 6 3.92 -54.13 -3.49
CA PHE A 6 4.15 -52.94 -4.34
C PHE A 6 2.95 -51.98 -4.37
N TYR A 7 1.91 -52.24 -3.58
CA TYR A 7 0.76 -51.34 -3.46
C TYR A 7 1.03 -50.29 -2.38
N GLU A 8 1.81 -49.25 -2.73
CA GLU A 8 1.84 -48.02 -1.95
C GLU A 8 0.49 -47.29 -2.10
N ALA A 9 -0.45 -47.57 -1.22
CA ALA A 9 -1.68 -46.79 -1.06
C ALA A 9 -1.40 -45.46 -0.33
N GLN A 10 -0.42 -44.70 -0.84
CA GLN A 10 -0.02 -43.43 -0.25
C GLN A 10 0.10 -42.38 -1.36
N GLU A 11 -1.02 -41.73 -1.65
CA GLU A 11 -1.03 -40.40 -2.24
C GLU A 11 -0.28 -39.47 -1.26
N ASN A 12 1.04 -39.45 -1.35
CA ASN A 12 1.93 -38.72 -0.44
C ASN A 12 1.90 -37.22 -0.77
N HIS A 13 0.75 -36.59 -0.55
CA HIS A 13 0.63 -35.15 -0.44
C HIS A 13 1.49 -34.68 0.72
N ASN A 14 2.50 -33.86 0.45
CA ASN A 14 3.34 -33.23 1.46
C ASN A 14 2.94 -31.76 1.60
N LEU A 15 2.81 -31.31 2.84
CA LEU A 15 2.61 -29.89 3.11
C LEU A 15 3.89 -29.14 2.76
N ILE A 16 3.81 -28.26 1.76
CA ILE A 16 4.90 -27.35 1.40
C ILE A 16 4.98 -26.24 2.44
N GLY A 17 3.82 -25.66 2.79
CA GLY A 17 3.70 -24.64 3.81
C GLY A 17 2.31 -24.04 3.89
N VAL A 18 2.15 -23.06 4.77
CA VAL A 18 0.89 -22.34 5.02
C VAL A 18 1.05 -20.87 4.67
N ALA A 19 0.10 -20.31 3.94
CA ALA A 19 -0.02 -18.90 3.63
C ALA A 19 -1.17 -18.28 4.45
N ASN A 20 -0.85 -17.35 5.35
CA ASN A 20 -1.84 -16.70 6.21
C ASN A 20 -2.30 -15.37 5.61
N VAL A 21 -3.61 -15.27 5.34
CA VAL A 21 -4.24 -14.08 4.76
C VAL A 21 -5.07 -13.36 5.81
N PHE A 22 -4.59 -12.22 6.30
CA PHE A 22 -5.30 -11.43 7.32
C PHE A 22 -6.61 -10.88 6.76
N LEU A 23 -7.68 -11.02 7.56
CA LEU A 23 -9.05 -10.77 7.11
C LEU A 23 -9.56 -9.36 7.44
N GLU A 24 -8.80 -8.55 8.16
CA GLU A 24 -9.20 -7.21 8.60
C GLU A 24 -9.61 -6.31 7.42
N CYS A 25 -9.00 -6.53 6.24
CA CYS A 25 -9.37 -5.83 5.01
C CYS A 25 -10.85 -5.95 4.62
N LEU A 26 -11.58 -6.95 5.15
CA LEU A 26 -12.99 -7.18 4.91
C LEU A 26 -13.93 -6.16 5.59
N PHE A 27 -13.42 -5.41 6.58
CA PHE A 27 -14.15 -4.25 7.13
C PHE A 27 -14.23 -3.11 6.10
N CYS A 28 -13.16 -2.95 5.32
CA CYS A 28 -13.08 -1.97 4.26
C CYS A 28 -13.73 -2.52 2.97
N ASP A 29 -14.33 -1.66 2.16
CA ASP A 29 -14.85 -2.04 0.84
C ASP A 29 -13.72 -2.12 -0.21
N VAL A 30 -12.62 -2.77 0.16
CA VAL A 30 -11.38 -2.82 -0.63
C VAL A 30 -11.05 -4.26 -0.97
N LYS A 31 -10.58 -4.45 -2.21
CA LYS A 31 -10.11 -5.75 -2.68
C LYS A 31 -8.64 -5.93 -2.29
N LEU A 32 -8.35 -6.76 -1.29
CA LEU A 32 -6.99 -7.13 -0.94
C LEU A 32 -6.42 -8.06 -2.02
N GLN A 33 -5.30 -7.68 -2.64
CA GLN A 33 -4.61 -8.46 -3.66
C GLN A 33 -3.09 -8.42 -3.41
N TYR A 34 -2.51 -9.53 -2.96
CA TYR A 34 -1.07 -9.57 -2.68
C TYR A 34 -0.47 -10.99 -2.73
N ALA A 35 0.86 -11.03 -2.75
CA ALA A 35 1.67 -12.25 -2.78
C ALA A 35 2.06 -12.67 -1.36
N VAL A 36 1.20 -13.47 -0.74
CA VAL A 36 1.31 -13.96 0.64
C VAL A 36 2.50 -14.93 0.75
N PRO A 37 3.41 -14.80 1.72
CA PRO A 37 4.50 -15.76 1.88
C PRO A 37 3.94 -17.13 2.28
N ILE A 38 4.44 -18.19 1.64
CA ILE A 38 4.19 -19.58 2.01
C ILE A 38 5.27 -19.98 3.03
N ILE A 39 4.87 -20.27 4.26
CA ILE A 39 5.77 -20.55 5.37
C ILE A 39 5.80 -22.07 5.61
N SER A 40 6.98 -22.68 5.57
CA SER A 40 7.17 -24.10 5.84
C SER A 40 6.97 -24.43 7.33
N GLN A 41 6.91 -25.72 7.66
CA GLN A 41 6.88 -26.19 9.05
C GLN A 41 8.13 -25.77 9.86
N GLN A 42 9.22 -25.41 9.19
CA GLN A 42 10.46 -24.93 9.80
C GLN A 42 10.48 -23.40 9.99
N GLY A 43 9.41 -22.69 9.58
CA GLY A 43 9.33 -21.23 9.66
C GLY A 43 10.05 -20.50 8.54
N GLU A 44 10.44 -21.19 7.47
CA GLU A 44 11.12 -20.60 6.32
C GLU A 44 10.12 -20.23 5.21
N VAL A 45 10.39 -19.14 4.48
CA VAL A 45 9.59 -18.77 3.31
C VAL A 45 10.00 -19.64 2.13
N VAL A 46 9.10 -20.52 1.69
CA VAL A 46 9.32 -21.51 0.62
C VAL A 46 8.60 -21.18 -0.70
N GLY A 47 7.92 -20.04 -0.75
CA GLY A 47 7.24 -19.57 -1.95
C GLY A 47 6.33 -18.40 -1.64
N ARG A 48 5.55 -17.97 -2.62
CA ARG A 48 4.55 -16.92 -2.49
C ARG A 48 3.25 -17.34 -3.15
N LEU A 49 2.13 -17.16 -2.46
CA LEU A 49 0.79 -17.43 -2.96
C LEU A 49 0.09 -16.11 -3.30
N HIS A 50 -0.29 -15.91 -4.56
CA HIS A 50 -1.06 -14.76 -4.99
C HIS A 50 -2.54 -15.01 -4.74
N VAL A 51 -3.09 -14.26 -3.78
CA VAL A 51 -4.46 -14.41 -3.30
C VAL A 51 -5.19 -13.07 -3.42
N GLU A 52 -6.49 -13.14 -3.69
CA GLU A 52 -7.39 -12.01 -3.57
C GLU A 52 -8.50 -12.32 -2.57
N VAL A 53 -8.74 -11.40 -1.64
CA VAL A 53 -9.84 -11.47 -0.67
C VAL A 53 -10.60 -10.16 -0.71
N MET A 54 -11.93 -10.22 -0.80
CA MET A 54 -12.76 -9.03 -0.82
C MET A 54 -14.16 -9.29 -0.27
N ARG A 55 -14.75 -8.24 0.29
CA ARG A 55 -16.19 -8.20 0.56
C ARG A 55 -16.95 -7.98 -0.76
N VAL A 56 -18.00 -8.77 -0.99
CA VAL A 56 -18.89 -8.64 -2.16
C VAL A 56 -20.17 -7.93 -1.79
N THR A 57 -20.79 -8.34 -0.67
CA THR A 57 -22.03 -7.75 -0.15
C THR A 57 -22.12 -7.90 1.37
N GLY A 58 -22.91 -7.04 2.01
CA GLY A 58 -23.15 -7.05 3.46
C GLY A 58 -22.34 -5.96 4.17
N ALA A 59 -23.01 -5.03 4.85
CA ALA A 59 -22.34 -4.01 5.64
C ALA A 59 -21.81 -4.62 6.94
N VAL A 60 -20.55 -4.35 7.24
CA VAL A 60 -19.92 -4.67 8.53
C VAL A 60 -19.98 -3.40 9.37
N PRO A 61 -20.38 -3.44 10.66
CA PRO A 61 -20.28 -2.28 11.53
C PRO A 61 -18.84 -1.76 11.52
N GLU A 62 -18.67 -0.48 11.24
CA GLU A 62 -17.36 0.17 11.30
C GLU A 62 -16.93 0.15 12.77
N ARG A 63 -15.74 -0.40 13.08
CA ARG A 63 -15.16 -0.29 14.42
C ARG A 63 -14.96 1.20 14.66
N VAL A 64 -15.80 1.78 15.51
CA VAL A 64 -15.64 3.15 16.00
C VAL A 64 -14.23 3.22 16.59
N MET A 65 -13.31 3.91 15.92
CA MET A 65 -12.05 4.30 16.53
C MET A 65 -12.43 5.06 17.80
N GLU A 66 -11.98 4.56 18.95
CA GLU A 66 -12.25 5.15 20.26
C GLU A 66 -11.85 6.63 20.25
N GLY A 67 -12.83 7.52 20.08
CA GLY A 67 -12.58 8.95 20.00
C GLY A 67 -13.58 9.75 19.18
N ASP A 68 -14.89 9.53 19.35
CA ASP A 68 -15.81 10.68 19.38
C ASP A 68 -17.13 10.33 20.06
N ASP A 69 -17.53 11.17 21.01
CA ASP A 69 -18.69 11.02 21.86
C ASP A 69 -19.85 11.78 21.18
N SER A 70 -20.63 11.10 20.32
CA SER A 70 -21.85 11.70 19.76
C SER A 70 -22.95 10.69 19.41
N SER A 71 -23.91 10.63 20.33
CA SER A 71 -25.34 10.32 20.19
C SER A 71 -25.79 9.06 19.42
N GLU A 72 -26.27 8.11 20.22
CA GLU A 72 -27.51 7.33 20.04
C GLU A 72 -28.03 7.19 18.61
N ASN A 73 -27.72 6.06 17.98
CA ASN A 73 -28.73 5.31 17.25
C ASN A 73 -28.46 3.81 17.38
N SER A 74 -29.29 3.19 18.19
CA SER A 74 -29.36 1.76 18.48
C SER A 74 -29.67 0.93 17.22
N SER A 75 -28.76 0.04 16.87
CA SER A 75 -29.09 -1.35 16.48
C SER A 75 -27.88 -2.26 16.67
N GLU A 76 -27.49 -2.45 17.94
CA GLU A 76 -26.63 -3.55 18.42
C GLU A 76 -27.33 -4.91 18.27
N SER A 77 -27.82 -5.23 17.09
CA SER A 77 -28.35 -6.55 16.82
C SER A 77 -27.86 -7.01 15.47
N GLY A 78 -27.23 -8.19 15.45
CA GLY A 78 -26.84 -8.94 14.25
C GLY A 78 -28.01 -9.34 13.35
N SER A 79 -29.18 -8.71 13.52
CA SER A 79 -30.38 -8.93 12.73
C SER A 79 -30.89 -7.66 12.07
N LEU A 80 -31.47 -7.81 10.90
CA LEU A 80 -32.20 -6.82 10.13
C LEU A 80 -33.69 -7.02 10.43
N GLU A 81 -34.35 -5.98 10.92
CA GLU A 81 -35.79 -5.98 11.17
C GLU A 81 -36.55 -5.81 9.85
N ILE A 82 -37.40 -6.78 9.50
CA ILE A 82 -38.26 -6.71 8.32
C ILE A 82 -39.69 -7.01 8.76
N MET A 83 -40.61 -6.09 8.49
CA MET A 83 -42.04 -6.27 8.73
C MET A 83 -42.62 -7.21 7.67
N ASP A 84 -43.32 -8.26 8.11
CA ASP A 84 -44.03 -9.15 7.20
C ASP A 84 -45.38 -8.56 6.74
N ASN A 85 -46.05 -9.23 5.80
CA ASN A 85 -47.36 -8.81 5.30
C ASN A 85 -48.48 -8.87 6.36
N ASN A 86 -48.20 -9.42 7.54
CA ASN A 86 -49.13 -9.58 8.65
C ASN A 86 -48.85 -8.57 9.79
N GLY A 87 -47.83 -7.72 9.65
CA GLY A 87 -47.46 -6.70 10.62
C GLY A 87 -46.52 -7.18 11.74
N GLU A 88 -45.97 -8.39 11.66
CA GLU A 88 -44.98 -8.89 12.62
C GLU A 88 -43.54 -8.53 12.21
N ILE A 89 -42.71 -8.15 13.19
CA ILE A 89 -41.29 -7.84 12.99
C ILE A 89 -40.52 -9.15 12.95
N ILE A 90 -40.01 -9.51 11.76
CA ILE A 90 -39.14 -10.66 11.58
C ILE A 90 -37.68 -10.19 11.63
N HIS A 91 -36.93 -10.72 12.60
CA HIS A 91 -35.48 -10.55 12.67
C HIS A 91 -34.79 -11.51 11.69
N ARG A 92 -34.22 -10.99 10.59
CA ARG A 92 -33.37 -11.78 9.69
C ARG A 92 -31.89 -11.57 10.03
N PRO A 93 -31.06 -12.61 10.17
CA PRO A 93 -29.64 -12.42 10.40
C PRO A 93 -29.01 -11.62 9.26
N LYS A 94 -28.17 -10.63 9.59
CA LYS A 94 -27.41 -9.87 8.59
C LYS A 94 -26.47 -10.85 7.88
N LYS A 95 -26.46 -10.84 6.55
CA LYS A 95 -25.60 -11.71 5.74
C LYS A 95 -24.40 -10.95 5.22
N PHE A 96 -23.24 -11.57 5.31
CA PHE A 96 -21.98 -11.10 4.77
C PHE A 96 -21.52 -12.05 3.66
N THR A 97 -20.98 -11.51 2.57
CA THR A 97 -20.45 -12.31 1.47
C THR A 97 -18.99 -11.97 1.21
N CYS A 98 -18.12 -12.94 1.48
CA CYS A 98 -16.69 -12.89 1.19
C CYS A 98 -16.39 -13.59 -0.12
N ARG A 99 -15.46 -13.08 -0.92
CA ARG A 99 -14.90 -13.78 -2.07
C ARG A 99 -13.42 -14.02 -1.87
N VAL A 100 -13.01 -15.27 -2.02
CA VAL A 100 -11.61 -15.72 -1.97
C VAL A 100 -11.21 -16.22 -3.37
N LYS A 101 -10.13 -15.66 -3.92
CA LYS A 101 -9.52 -16.11 -5.18
C LYS A 101 -8.07 -16.50 -4.96
N ILE A 102 -7.67 -17.62 -5.54
CA ILE A 102 -6.27 -18.06 -5.57
C ILE A 102 -5.85 -18.06 -7.04
N LYS A 103 -4.79 -17.31 -7.36
CA LYS A 103 -4.35 -17.05 -8.73
C LYS A 103 -3.14 -17.87 -9.13
N GLU A 104 -2.09 -17.85 -8.33
CA GLU A 104 -0.86 -18.59 -8.62
C GLU A 104 0.01 -18.74 -7.36
N ALA A 105 0.83 -19.78 -7.32
CA ALA A 105 1.91 -19.95 -6.35
C ALA A 105 3.25 -19.88 -7.08
N THR A 106 4.15 -19.01 -6.64
CA THR A 106 5.46 -18.78 -7.28
C THR A 106 6.61 -19.10 -6.34
N GLY A 107 7.76 -19.48 -6.92
CA GLY A 107 8.98 -19.76 -6.15
C GLY A 107 8.92 -21.04 -5.33
N LEU A 108 8.03 -21.97 -5.67
CA LEU A 108 7.88 -23.24 -4.97
C LEU A 108 9.12 -24.14 -5.13
N PRO A 109 9.42 -24.99 -4.14
CA PRO A 109 10.57 -25.88 -4.21
C PRO A 109 10.32 -27.02 -5.19
N LEU A 110 11.24 -27.20 -6.14
CA LEU A 110 11.14 -28.18 -7.25
C LEU A 110 10.96 -29.64 -6.78
N ASN A 111 11.42 -29.98 -5.58
CA ASN A 111 11.29 -31.33 -5.04
C ASN A 111 9.87 -31.64 -4.54
N LEU A 112 9.01 -30.64 -4.33
CA LEU A 112 7.61 -30.80 -3.90
C LEU A 112 6.61 -30.20 -4.91
N SER A 113 7.07 -29.91 -6.13
CA SER A 113 6.32 -29.13 -7.11
C SER A 113 5.42 -29.94 -8.04
N ASN A 114 5.30 -31.26 -7.84
CA ASN A 114 4.36 -32.07 -8.60
C ASN A 114 2.96 -31.99 -7.99
N PHE A 115 1.93 -31.89 -8.83
CA PHE A 115 0.51 -31.90 -8.41
C PHE A 115 0.22 -30.98 -7.22
N VAL A 116 0.63 -29.71 -7.33
CA VAL A 116 0.43 -28.73 -6.27
C VAL A 116 -1.03 -28.27 -6.24
N PHE A 117 -1.65 -28.27 -5.07
CA PHE A 117 -2.97 -27.71 -4.83
C PHE A 117 -2.99 -26.90 -3.54
N CYS A 118 -3.99 -26.02 -3.40
CA CYS A 118 -4.21 -25.30 -2.15
C CYS A 118 -5.47 -25.82 -1.45
N GLN A 119 -5.45 -25.83 -0.13
CA GLN A 119 -6.57 -26.25 0.71
C GLN A 119 -6.78 -25.22 1.83
N TYR A 120 -8.03 -24.85 2.10
CA TYR A 120 -8.34 -23.95 3.22
C TYR A 120 -9.77 -24.19 3.73
N THR A 121 -10.02 -23.79 4.97
CA THR A 121 -11.35 -23.78 5.56
C THR A 121 -11.68 -22.35 5.95
N PHE A 122 -12.78 -21.81 5.42
CA PHE A 122 -13.23 -20.46 5.74
C PHE A 122 -14.29 -20.51 6.83
N TRP A 123 -14.06 -19.83 7.95
CA TRP A 123 -15.03 -19.68 9.03
C TRP A 123 -15.67 -21.00 9.50
N ASP A 124 -16.99 -21.13 9.43
CA ASP A 124 -17.82 -22.23 9.92
C ASP A 124 -18.05 -23.34 8.88
N GLN A 125 -17.37 -23.28 7.73
CA GLN A 125 -17.54 -24.29 6.70
C GLN A 125 -16.97 -25.63 7.17
N CYS A 126 -17.81 -26.66 7.23
CA CYS A 126 -17.40 -27.99 7.70
C CYS A 126 -16.46 -28.72 6.72
N GLU A 127 -16.54 -28.42 5.42
CA GLU A 127 -15.71 -29.05 4.40
C GLU A 127 -14.58 -28.13 3.93
N PRO A 128 -13.34 -28.63 3.85
CA PRO A 128 -12.23 -27.85 3.32
C PRO A 128 -12.45 -27.58 1.83
N THR A 129 -12.16 -26.35 1.42
CA THR A 129 -12.18 -25.96 0.02
C THR A 129 -10.83 -26.24 -0.62
N VAL A 130 -10.84 -26.99 -1.72
CA VAL A 130 -9.64 -27.32 -2.49
C VAL A 130 -9.59 -26.50 -3.77
N ALA A 131 -8.46 -25.84 -4.01
CA ALA A 131 -8.11 -25.14 -5.23
C ALA A 131 -7.12 -25.98 -6.03
N ALA A 132 -7.61 -26.61 -7.10
CA ALA A 132 -6.80 -27.41 -8.01
C ALA A 132 -6.04 -26.52 -9.02
N PRO A 133 -4.84 -26.93 -9.46
CA PRO A 133 -4.07 -26.18 -10.45
C PRO A 133 -4.75 -26.22 -11.82
N VAL A 134 -4.50 -25.21 -12.65
CA VAL A 134 -4.92 -25.25 -14.06
C VAL A 134 -3.97 -26.20 -14.79
N VAL A 135 -4.49 -27.32 -15.26
CA VAL A 135 -3.73 -28.29 -16.06
C VAL A 135 -3.98 -27.96 -17.53
N ASP A 136 -3.04 -27.29 -18.18
CA ASP A 136 -3.05 -27.11 -19.63
C ASP A 136 -2.24 -28.25 -20.27
N PRO A 137 -2.88 -29.18 -21.01
CA PRO A 137 -2.20 -30.32 -21.63
C PRO A 137 -1.22 -29.93 -22.75
N ASP A 138 -1.28 -28.70 -23.27
CA ASP A 138 -0.45 -28.22 -24.39
C ASP A 138 0.79 -27.41 -23.96
N VAL A 139 0.96 -27.16 -22.65
CA VAL A 139 2.13 -26.45 -22.12
C VAL A 139 3.24 -27.46 -21.81
N PRO A 140 4.41 -27.39 -22.46
CA PRO A 140 5.53 -28.28 -22.14
C PRO A 140 5.89 -28.12 -20.66
N SER A 141 6.13 -29.24 -19.96
CA SER A 141 6.74 -29.20 -18.63
C SER A 141 7.96 -28.27 -18.67
N PRO A 142 8.11 -27.32 -17.73
CA PRO A 142 9.19 -26.35 -17.80
C PRO A 142 10.51 -27.09 -17.96
N LEU A 143 11.29 -26.71 -19.00
CA LEU A 143 12.64 -27.23 -19.16
C LEU A 143 13.37 -27.00 -17.84
N ALA A 144 14.05 -28.04 -17.36
CA ALA A 144 14.68 -28.17 -16.04
C ALA A 144 15.81 -27.16 -15.70
N LYS A 145 15.75 -25.93 -16.23
CA LYS A 145 16.72 -24.85 -16.06
C LYS A 145 16.22 -23.69 -15.23
N ASP A 146 14.90 -23.58 -14.96
CA ASP A 146 14.40 -22.54 -14.07
C ASP A 146 14.51 -22.96 -12.60
N VAL A 147 15.16 -22.09 -11.82
CA VAL A 147 15.46 -22.28 -10.38
C VAL A 147 14.19 -22.16 -9.51
N GLN A 148 13.09 -21.70 -10.09
CA GLN A 148 11.83 -21.39 -9.41
C GLN A 148 10.64 -21.96 -10.18
N PHE A 149 9.75 -22.68 -9.48
CA PHE A 149 8.55 -23.26 -10.07
C PHE A 149 7.31 -22.40 -9.77
N THR A 150 6.45 -22.23 -10.78
CA THR A 150 5.20 -21.48 -10.68
C THR A 150 4.02 -22.36 -11.06
N VAL A 151 2.94 -22.28 -10.29
CA VAL A 151 1.69 -23.01 -10.49
C VAL A 151 0.56 -22.00 -10.59
N THR A 152 -0.26 -22.09 -11.63
CA THR A 152 -1.42 -21.23 -11.81
C THR A 152 -2.70 -21.94 -11.34
N PHE A 153 -3.62 -21.16 -10.77
CA PHE A 153 -4.90 -21.58 -10.25
C PHE A 153 -6.00 -20.73 -10.87
N SER A 154 -7.15 -21.34 -11.16
CA SER A 154 -8.38 -20.64 -11.55
C SER A 154 -9.43 -20.84 -10.46
N HIS A 155 -9.09 -20.46 -9.24
CA HIS A 155 -9.95 -20.65 -8.07
C HIS A 155 -10.64 -19.35 -7.69
N CYS A 156 -11.98 -19.40 -7.58
CA CYS A 156 -12.81 -18.31 -7.10
C CYS A 156 -14.00 -18.91 -6.34
N ARG A 157 -14.13 -18.58 -5.05
CA ARG A 157 -15.24 -19.05 -4.21
C ARG A 157 -15.82 -17.92 -3.38
N ASP A 158 -17.14 -17.91 -3.30
CA ASP A 158 -17.92 -16.95 -2.51
C ASP A 158 -18.49 -17.67 -1.29
N TYR A 159 -18.34 -17.06 -0.12
CA TYR A 159 -18.83 -17.57 1.17
C TYR A 159 -19.87 -16.61 1.71
N VAL A 160 -21.07 -17.13 1.99
CA VAL A 160 -22.16 -16.38 2.62
C VAL A 160 -22.24 -16.78 4.08
N VAL A 161 -21.96 -15.84 4.97
CA VAL A 161 -21.88 -16.05 6.42
C VAL A 161 -22.88 -15.14 7.13
N ASN A 162 -23.43 -15.60 8.25
CA ASN A 162 -24.24 -14.76 9.13
C ASN A 162 -23.33 -13.89 9.98
N VAL A 163 -23.61 -12.59 10.05
CA VAL A 163 -22.83 -11.65 10.84
C VAL A 163 -23.15 -11.86 12.33
N THR A 164 -22.26 -12.56 13.02
CA THR A 164 -22.26 -12.74 14.48
C THR A 164 -21.08 -11.98 15.09
N GLU A 165 -21.10 -11.73 16.39
CA GLU A 165 -19.96 -11.12 17.10
C GLU A 165 -18.69 -11.97 16.96
N GLU A 166 -18.81 -13.29 17.07
CA GLU A 166 -17.71 -14.24 16.86
C GLU A 166 -17.12 -14.10 15.44
N PHE A 167 -17.96 -13.92 14.41
CA PHE A 167 -17.50 -13.71 13.04
C PHE A 167 -16.75 -12.40 12.89
N LEU A 168 -17.25 -11.32 13.52
CA LEU A 168 -16.61 -10.00 13.50
C LEU A 168 -15.25 -10.02 14.19
N GLU A 169 -15.12 -10.72 15.31
CA GLU A 169 -13.84 -10.93 16.00
C GLU A 169 -12.85 -11.72 15.12
N PHE A 170 -13.33 -12.78 14.46
CA PHE A 170 -12.49 -13.57 13.56
C PHE A 170 -11.98 -12.81 12.35
N ILE A 171 -12.82 -12.01 11.69
CA ILE A 171 -12.32 -11.23 10.55
C ILE A 171 -11.42 -10.07 10.99
N ALA A 172 -11.49 -9.64 12.25
CA ALA A 172 -10.64 -8.56 12.74
C ALA A 172 -9.23 -9.01 13.10
N ASP A 173 -9.09 -10.06 13.91
CA ASP A 173 -7.80 -10.49 14.44
C ASP A 173 -7.32 -11.81 13.83
N GLY A 174 -8.18 -12.47 13.04
CA GLY A 174 -7.90 -13.74 12.41
C GLY A 174 -7.28 -13.64 11.01
N ALA A 175 -6.81 -14.79 10.54
CA ALA A 175 -6.29 -14.98 9.20
C ALA A 175 -6.86 -16.25 8.57
N LEU A 176 -7.13 -16.20 7.27
CA LEU A 176 -7.41 -17.38 6.47
C LEU A 176 -6.10 -18.12 6.21
N ALA A 177 -5.95 -19.28 6.83
CA ALA A 177 -4.82 -20.18 6.61
C ALA A 177 -5.07 -21.01 5.34
N ILE A 178 -4.24 -20.77 4.32
CA ILE A 178 -4.26 -21.53 3.07
C ILE A 178 -3.05 -22.46 3.05
N GLU A 179 -3.31 -23.76 3.15
CA GLU A 179 -2.31 -24.81 3.06
C GLU A 179 -1.95 -25.05 1.59
N VAL A 180 -0.66 -25.12 1.30
CA VAL A 180 -0.14 -25.44 -0.04
C VAL A 180 0.48 -26.82 0.03
N TRP A 181 -0.07 -27.75 -0.73
CA TRP A 181 0.31 -29.16 -0.76
C TRP A 181 0.96 -29.50 -2.10
N GLY A 182 1.85 -30.50 -2.11
CA GLY A 182 2.45 -31.01 -3.34
C GLY A 182 3.12 -32.36 -3.15
N HIS A 183 3.48 -33.00 -4.26
CA HIS A 183 4.08 -34.33 -4.32
C HIS A 183 5.58 -34.26 -4.55
N ARG A 184 6.28 -35.27 -4.02
CA ARG A 184 7.70 -35.43 -4.27
C ARG A 184 7.97 -35.76 -5.73
N CYS A 185 8.85 -35.01 -6.37
CA CYS A 185 9.39 -35.37 -7.67
C CYS A 185 10.38 -36.55 -7.51
N ALA A 186 10.22 -37.63 -8.28
CA ALA A 186 11.09 -38.81 -8.24
C ALA A 186 12.52 -38.57 -8.82
N GLY A 187 12.96 -37.32 -8.91
CA GLY A 187 14.26 -36.94 -9.45
C GLY A 187 15.34 -36.94 -8.37
N ASN A 188 16.39 -37.73 -8.57
CA ASN A 188 17.52 -37.94 -7.66
C ASN A 188 18.52 -36.75 -7.68
N GLY A 189 18.01 -35.53 -7.45
CA GLY A 189 18.82 -34.31 -7.42
C GLY A 189 19.23 -33.94 -6.00
N THR A 190 20.51 -33.59 -5.81
CA THR A 190 21.02 -32.97 -4.59
C THR A 190 20.07 -31.87 -4.13
N SER A 191 19.74 -31.90 -2.86
CA SER A 191 18.54 -31.28 -2.40
C SER A 191 18.75 -29.79 -2.13
N ILE A 192 18.20 -28.96 -3.03
CA ILE A 192 18.31 -27.50 -3.12
C ILE A 192 17.97 -26.77 -1.79
N TRP A 193 17.28 -27.43 -0.84
CA TRP A 193 17.11 -26.92 0.53
C TRP A 193 18.44 -26.54 1.19
N GLU A 194 19.50 -27.29 0.91
CA GLU A 194 20.83 -27.05 1.47
C GLU A 194 21.38 -25.70 0.95
N VAL A 195 21.15 -25.37 -0.32
CA VAL A 195 21.58 -24.11 -0.97
C VAL A 195 20.71 -22.93 -0.53
N ASN A 196 19.40 -23.12 -0.36
CA ASN A 196 18.49 -22.06 0.09
C ASN A 196 18.64 -21.73 1.58
N SER A 197 18.86 -22.73 2.45
CA SER A 197 19.20 -22.48 3.87
C SER A 197 20.57 -21.80 4.00
N LEU A 198 21.54 -22.12 3.12
CA LEU A 198 22.81 -21.39 3.01
C LEU A 198 22.59 -19.93 2.59
N ARG A 199 21.73 -19.65 1.58
CA ARG A 199 21.38 -18.27 1.19
C ARG A 199 20.60 -17.52 2.28
N ALA A 200 19.69 -18.18 2.99
CA ALA A 200 18.92 -17.60 4.09
C ALA A 200 19.84 -17.16 5.25
N LYS A 201 20.92 -17.92 5.50
CA LYS A 201 21.97 -17.58 6.47
C LYS A 201 22.90 -16.45 6.02
N SER A 202 22.95 -16.12 4.72
CA SER A 202 23.77 -15.04 4.14
C SER A 202 23.00 -13.74 3.85
N ARG A 203 21.71 -13.65 4.21
CA ARG A 203 20.89 -12.45 3.95
C ARG A 203 21.31 -11.27 4.82
N THR A 204 21.47 -10.11 4.18
CA THR A 204 21.73 -8.86 4.88
C THR A 204 20.45 -8.31 5.52
N LEU A 205 20.58 -7.39 6.48
CA LEU A 205 19.43 -6.65 7.01
C LEU A 205 18.66 -5.91 5.90
N ARG A 206 19.37 -5.43 4.87
CA ARG A 206 18.75 -4.78 3.71
C ARG A 206 17.86 -5.73 2.92
N ASP A 207 18.29 -6.98 2.74
CA ASP A 207 17.48 -7.98 2.04
C ASP A 207 16.21 -8.31 2.82
N ARG A 208 16.35 -8.50 4.14
CA ARG A 208 15.19 -8.71 5.03
C ARG A 208 14.25 -7.51 5.04
N TRP A 209 14.78 -6.29 5.04
CA TRP A 209 13.98 -5.06 4.98
C TRP A 209 13.23 -4.94 3.65
N ASN A 210 13.88 -5.23 2.53
CA ASN A 210 13.24 -5.23 1.21
C ASN A 210 12.12 -6.29 1.10
N GLU A 211 12.24 -7.42 1.80
CA GLU A 211 11.20 -8.44 1.84
C GLU A 211 9.96 -8.03 2.60
N VAL A 212 10.10 -7.21 3.65
CA VAL A 212 8.97 -6.76 4.48
C VAL A 212 8.48 -5.37 4.11
N THR A 213 9.03 -4.72 3.08
CA THR A 213 8.60 -3.38 2.64
C THR A 213 7.86 -3.43 1.32
N ARG A 214 6.72 -2.74 1.23
CA ARG A 214 5.97 -2.53 -0.01
C ARG A 214 6.39 -1.21 -0.62
N ARG A 215 6.73 -1.22 -1.91
CA ARG A 215 6.98 0.01 -2.67
C ARG A 215 5.69 0.46 -3.32
N ILE A 216 5.50 1.77 -3.35
CA ILE A 216 4.40 2.43 -4.03
C ILE A 216 5.03 3.43 -4.99
N GLU A 217 4.55 3.45 -6.21
CA GLU A 217 4.93 4.44 -7.21
C GLU A 217 3.82 5.48 -7.37
N MET A 218 4.23 6.74 -7.54
CA MET A 218 3.35 7.85 -7.82
C MET A 218 3.75 8.44 -9.17
N TRP A 219 2.75 8.70 -10.01
CA TRP A 219 2.91 9.31 -11.33
C TRP A 219 2.04 10.55 -11.42
N VAL A 220 2.58 11.61 -12.02
CA VAL A 220 1.86 12.85 -12.29
C VAL A 220 1.98 13.15 -13.78
N SER A 221 0.85 13.38 -14.45
CA SER A 221 0.82 13.88 -15.82
C SER A 221 -0.16 15.04 -15.96
N ILE A 222 0.19 16.00 -16.81
CA ILE A 222 -0.74 17.02 -17.27
C ILE A 222 -1.19 16.61 -18.67
N GLN A 223 -2.50 16.51 -18.86
CA GLN A 223 -3.09 16.19 -20.15
C GLN A 223 -3.75 17.43 -20.76
N GLU A 224 -3.54 17.64 -22.06
CA GLU A 224 -4.17 18.71 -22.84
C GLU A 224 -5.17 18.12 -23.84
N LEU A 225 -6.31 18.81 -24.02
CA LEU A 225 -7.29 18.46 -25.05
C LEU A 225 -6.67 18.68 -26.43
N ASN A 226 -6.58 17.62 -27.22
CA ASN A 226 -6.05 17.68 -28.58
C ASN A 226 -7.14 18.09 -29.61
N GLU A 227 -6.73 18.26 -30.86
CA GLU A 227 -7.61 18.69 -31.98
C GLU A 227 -8.71 17.67 -32.32
N ILE A 228 -8.57 16.42 -31.86
CA ILE A 228 -9.50 15.31 -32.10
C ILE A 228 -10.51 15.21 -30.93
N GLY A 229 -10.35 16.00 -29.87
CA GLY A 229 -11.25 16.02 -28.71
C GLY A 229 -10.85 15.08 -27.57
N ASP A 230 -9.65 14.49 -27.61
CA ASP A 230 -9.14 13.59 -26.57
C ASP A 230 -8.09 14.29 -25.70
N TYR A 231 -8.01 13.92 -24.42
CA TYR A 231 -6.95 14.39 -23.53
C TYR A 231 -5.69 13.54 -23.72
N ALA A 232 -4.57 14.19 -24.08
CA ALA A 232 -3.28 13.55 -24.29
C ALA A 232 -2.21 14.14 -23.37
N ALA A 233 -1.27 13.31 -22.90
CA ALA A 233 -0.19 13.74 -22.02
C ALA A 233 0.72 14.77 -22.71
N VAL A 234 1.06 15.82 -21.97
CA VAL A 234 1.96 16.89 -22.41
C VAL A 234 3.41 16.44 -22.34
N GLU A 235 4.25 16.97 -23.23
CA GLU A 235 5.70 16.74 -23.22
C GLU A 235 6.32 17.20 -21.89
N LEU A 236 7.06 16.28 -21.26
CA LEU A 236 7.71 16.45 -19.97
C LEU A 236 9.22 16.39 -20.15
N HIS A 237 9.90 17.47 -19.77
CA HIS A 237 11.34 17.46 -19.57
C HIS A 237 11.63 17.08 -18.12
N GLN A 238 12.09 15.86 -17.90
CA GLN A 238 12.30 15.31 -16.57
C GLN A 238 13.45 16.02 -15.85
N ALA A 239 13.22 16.40 -14.58
CA ALA A 239 14.27 16.96 -13.73
C ALA A 239 15.23 15.85 -13.27
N LYS A 240 16.52 16.16 -13.11
CA LYS A 240 17.54 15.16 -12.73
C LYS A 240 17.35 14.63 -11.30
N ASP A 241 16.82 15.47 -10.42
CA ASP A 241 16.73 15.18 -8.98
C ASP A 241 15.34 14.71 -8.52
N VAL A 242 14.33 14.74 -9.41
CA VAL A 242 12.95 14.40 -9.05
C VAL A 242 12.34 13.41 -10.05
N ASN A 243 12.03 12.20 -9.57
CA ASN A 243 11.49 11.13 -10.40
C ASN A 243 10.03 11.37 -10.86
N THR A 244 9.28 12.22 -10.18
CA THR A 244 7.84 12.46 -10.41
C THR A 244 7.54 13.87 -10.94
N GLY A 245 8.58 14.61 -11.34
CA GLY A 245 8.47 16.02 -11.67
C GLY A 245 9.36 16.44 -12.84
N GLY A 246 9.16 17.67 -13.29
CA GLY A 246 9.86 18.24 -14.42
C GLY A 246 9.09 19.39 -15.03
N ILE A 247 9.55 19.83 -16.20
CA ILE A 247 8.97 20.97 -16.91
C ILE A 247 7.98 20.46 -17.95
N PHE A 248 6.70 20.78 -17.76
CA PHE A 248 5.64 20.46 -18.72
C PHE A 248 5.46 21.61 -19.73
N GLN A 249 5.51 21.29 -21.02
CA GLN A 249 5.38 22.29 -22.08
C GLN A 249 3.93 22.48 -22.52
N LEU A 250 3.23 23.41 -21.87
CA LEU A 250 1.79 23.65 -22.09
C LEU A 250 1.51 24.60 -23.25
N ARG A 251 0.46 24.30 -24.04
CA ARG A 251 0.00 25.16 -25.15
C ARG A 251 -1.06 26.14 -24.67
N GLN A 252 -0.97 27.40 -25.09
CA GLN A 252 -1.96 28.42 -24.71
C GLN A 252 -3.36 28.06 -25.24
N GLY A 253 -4.41 28.39 -24.47
CA GLY A 253 -5.81 28.30 -24.91
C GLY A 253 -6.45 26.90 -24.86
N HIS A 254 -5.73 25.87 -24.41
CA HIS A 254 -6.24 24.49 -24.33
C HIS A 254 -6.76 24.15 -22.93
N SER A 255 -7.81 23.31 -22.86
CA SER A 255 -8.30 22.73 -21.60
C SER A 255 -7.31 21.68 -21.10
N ARG A 256 -7.07 21.65 -19.78
CA ARG A 256 -6.08 20.79 -19.14
C ARG A 256 -6.71 19.95 -18.04
N ARG A 257 -6.17 18.75 -17.84
CA ARG A 257 -6.46 17.89 -16.69
C ARG A 257 -5.15 17.49 -16.02
N VAL A 258 -5.14 17.52 -14.69
CA VAL A 258 -4.04 16.95 -13.91
C VAL A 258 -4.43 15.53 -13.54
N GLN A 259 -3.61 14.57 -13.96
CA GLN A 259 -3.80 13.17 -13.63
C GLN A 259 -2.72 12.75 -12.64
N VAL A 260 -3.14 12.28 -11.47
CA VAL A 260 -2.25 11.68 -10.46
C VAL A 260 -2.64 10.23 -10.29
N VAL A 261 -1.64 9.35 -10.37
CA VAL A 261 -1.83 7.90 -10.25
C VAL A 261 -0.89 7.40 -9.16
N VAL A 262 -1.41 6.60 -8.24
CA VAL A 262 -0.62 5.94 -7.19
C VAL A 262 -0.84 4.45 -7.33
N THR A 263 0.22 3.70 -7.59
CA THR A 263 0.15 2.25 -7.88
C THR A 263 1.13 1.47 -7.01
N PRO A 264 0.68 0.41 -6.32
CA PRO A 264 1.60 -0.47 -5.61
C PRO A 264 2.48 -1.24 -6.61
N VAL A 265 3.77 -1.32 -6.33
CA VAL A 265 4.73 -2.03 -7.18
C VAL A 265 4.60 -3.53 -6.95
N GLN A 266 4.28 -4.27 -8.01
CA GLN A 266 4.18 -5.73 -7.93
C GLN A 266 5.55 -6.33 -7.57
N HIS A 267 5.52 -7.42 -6.79
CA HIS A 267 6.72 -8.10 -6.27
C HIS A 267 7.63 -7.25 -5.34
N SER A 268 7.17 -6.10 -4.85
CA SER A 268 7.89 -5.34 -3.80
C SER A 268 7.44 -5.79 -2.40
N GLY A 269 8.27 -6.62 -1.75
CA GLY A 269 8.03 -7.15 -0.41
C GLY A 269 6.64 -7.72 -0.10
N THR A 270 6.36 -7.94 1.18
CA THR A 270 5.15 -8.62 1.70
C THR A 270 4.20 -7.72 2.46
N LEU A 271 4.55 -6.47 2.76
CA LEU A 271 3.68 -5.57 3.52
C LEU A 271 2.34 -5.39 2.75
N PRO A 272 1.19 -5.73 3.36
CA PRO A 272 -0.11 -5.71 2.70
C PRO A 272 -0.66 -4.28 2.65
N LEU A 273 -0.01 -3.42 1.85
CA LEU A 273 -0.42 -2.03 1.66
C LEU A 273 -1.30 -1.92 0.42
N MET A 274 -2.50 -1.36 0.60
CA MET A 274 -3.48 -1.08 -0.44
C MET A 274 -3.68 0.42 -0.57
N VAL A 275 -3.72 0.92 -1.81
CA VAL A 275 -4.04 2.32 -2.11
C VAL A 275 -5.55 2.41 -2.27
N GLU A 276 -6.21 3.14 -1.38
CA GLU A 276 -7.66 3.32 -1.39
C GLU A 276 -8.09 4.49 -2.28
N ALA A 277 -7.72 5.71 -1.90
CA ALA A 277 -8.09 6.92 -2.63
C ALA A 277 -7.05 8.04 -2.49
N ILE A 278 -7.01 8.93 -3.49
CA ILE A 278 -6.32 10.22 -3.38
C ILE A 278 -7.35 11.23 -2.87
N LEU A 279 -7.16 11.73 -1.65
CA LEU A 279 -8.15 12.60 -0.99
C LEU A 279 -8.17 14.03 -1.54
N SER A 280 -7.02 14.56 -1.92
CA SER A 280 -6.91 15.92 -2.48
C SER A 280 -5.68 16.09 -3.35
N ILE A 281 -5.77 17.01 -4.30
CA ILE A 281 -4.65 17.46 -5.15
C ILE A 281 -4.71 18.99 -5.16
N SER A 282 -3.58 19.63 -4.88
CA SER A 282 -3.46 21.09 -4.79
C SER A 282 -2.36 21.59 -5.72
N ILE A 283 -2.60 22.71 -6.39
CA ILE A 283 -1.60 23.40 -7.23
C ILE A 283 -1.17 24.67 -6.49
N GLY A 284 0.12 24.73 -6.14
CA GLY A 284 0.75 25.88 -5.48
C GLY A 284 1.56 26.75 -6.43
N CYS A 285 2.00 27.91 -5.93
CA CYS A 285 3.00 28.78 -6.57
C CYS A 285 2.66 29.19 -8.02
N VAL A 286 1.38 29.45 -8.31
CA VAL A 286 0.95 29.91 -9.64
C VAL A 286 1.36 31.38 -9.82
N THR A 287 2.37 31.60 -10.65
CA THR A 287 2.88 32.94 -10.98
C THR A 287 2.50 33.35 -12.39
N ALA A 288 1.81 34.47 -12.52
CA ALA A 288 1.55 35.09 -13.82
C ALA A 288 2.82 35.77 -14.33
N ARG A 289 3.44 35.23 -15.39
CA ARG A 289 4.55 35.91 -16.07
C ARG A 289 4.02 36.93 -17.07
N SER A 290 4.59 38.15 -17.04
CA SER A 290 4.26 39.21 -17.99
C SER A 290 4.69 38.83 -19.41
N THR A 291 3.80 38.98 -20.37
CA THR A 291 4.07 38.76 -21.81
C THR A 291 5.18 39.66 -22.37
N LYS A 292 5.50 40.77 -21.69
CA LYS A 292 6.60 41.68 -22.07
C LYS A 292 7.99 41.17 -21.67
N LEU A 293 8.07 40.22 -20.74
CA LEU A 293 9.31 39.62 -20.22
C LEU A 293 9.59 38.24 -20.84
N GLN A 294 8.77 37.77 -21.78
CA GLN A 294 9.03 36.54 -22.52
C GLN A 294 10.25 36.74 -23.44
N ARG A 295 11.45 36.42 -22.95
CA ARG A 295 12.53 36.04 -23.86
C ARG A 295 12.09 34.75 -24.57
N GLY A 296 12.28 34.67 -25.88
CA GLY A 296 11.90 33.49 -26.66
C GLY A 296 12.54 32.22 -26.09
N LEU A 297 11.87 31.08 -26.21
CA LEU A 297 12.36 29.77 -25.71
C LEU A 297 13.83 29.49 -26.09
N ASP A 298 14.26 29.99 -27.25
CA ASP A 298 15.62 29.84 -27.79
C ASP A 298 16.72 30.55 -26.98
N SER A 299 16.39 31.53 -26.13
CA SER A 299 17.40 32.22 -25.30
C SER A 299 17.79 31.43 -24.05
N TYR A 300 16.98 30.45 -23.63
CA TYR A 300 17.32 29.55 -22.52
C TYR A 300 18.18 28.37 -22.96
N GLN A 301 18.21 28.06 -24.27
CA GLN A 301 19.05 26.99 -24.83
C GLN A 301 20.44 27.46 -25.28
N LYS A 302 20.70 28.77 -25.33
CA LYS A 302 21.95 29.32 -25.89
C LYS A 302 22.83 30.07 -24.90
N GLY A 303 22.49 30.03 -23.61
CA GLY A 303 23.15 30.82 -22.56
C GLY A 303 24.31 30.10 -21.87
N ASP A 304 24.09 28.89 -21.35
CA ASP A 304 25.08 28.23 -20.51
C ASP A 304 25.04 26.72 -20.73
N ASP A 305 26.20 26.17 -21.08
CA ASP A 305 26.53 24.73 -21.10
C ASP A 305 26.72 24.18 -19.67
N ASP A 306 26.08 24.83 -18.68
CA ASP A 306 26.02 24.38 -17.31
C ASP A 306 24.56 24.22 -16.93
N GLY A 307 24.18 23.00 -16.56
CA GLY A 307 22.81 22.58 -16.35
C GLY A 307 22.19 23.25 -15.13
N GLY A 308 21.78 24.51 -15.27
CA GLY A 308 21.01 25.22 -14.28
C GLY A 308 19.67 24.53 -14.08
N ASP A 309 19.55 23.79 -12.97
CA ASP A 309 18.29 23.25 -12.50
C ASP A 309 17.25 24.37 -12.47
N MET A 310 16.18 24.21 -13.25
CA MET A 310 14.97 24.99 -13.12
C MET A 310 14.26 24.53 -11.84
N ASP A 311 14.82 24.89 -10.69
CA ASP A 311 14.11 24.82 -9.42
C ASP A 311 12.92 25.79 -9.48
N SER A 312 11.84 25.44 -8.79
CA SER A 312 10.59 26.21 -8.72
C SER A 312 10.77 27.62 -8.15
N TYR A 313 11.91 27.89 -7.50
CA TYR A 313 12.33 29.21 -7.06
C TYR A 313 13.56 29.64 -7.86
N GLN A 314 13.43 30.71 -8.64
CA GLN A 314 14.60 31.34 -9.24
C GLN A 314 15.41 32.04 -8.15
N GLU A 315 16.70 32.33 -8.41
CA GLU A 315 17.55 33.05 -7.46
C GLU A 315 16.91 34.41 -7.05
N GLU A 316 16.19 35.05 -7.97
CA GLU A 316 15.38 36.24 -7.70
C GLU A 316 14.24 36.00 -6.70
N ASP A 317 13.53 34.87 -6.82
CA ASP A 317 12.46 34.48 -5.88
C ASP A 317 13.06 34.17 -4.50
N LEU A 318 14.17 33.43 -4.45
CA LEU A 318 14.89 33.14 -3.21
C LEU A 318 15.41 34.41 -2.54
N ASN A 319 15.87 35.39 -3.32
CA ASN A 319 16.28 36.68 -2.80
C ASN A 319 15.11 37.47 -2.23
N CYS A 320 13.96 37.50 -2.91
CA CYS A 320 12.74 38.13 -2.39
C CYS A 320 12.27 37.48 -1.07
N VAL A 321 12.34 36.14 -0.99
CA VAL A 321 12.03 35.39 0.23
C VAL A 321 13.03 35.77 1.33
N ARG A 322 14.33 35.74 1.06
CA ARG A 322 15.37 36.14 2.02
C ARG A 322 15.18 37.56 2.54
N GLU A 323 14.84 38.51 1.67
CA GLU A 323 14.55 39.89 2.07
C GLU A 323 13.34 39.96 3.01
N LYS A 324 12.21 39.32 2.66
CA LYS A 324 11.01 39.30 3.53
C LYS A 324 11.27 38.62 4.87
N TRP A 325 12.02 37.52 4.88
CA TRP A 325 12.42 36.84 6.11
C TRP A 325 13.37 37.72 6.94
N SER A 326 14.32 38.39 6.31
CA SER A 326 15.22 39.35 6.96
C SER A 326 14.43 40.49 7.61
N GLU A 327 13.49 41.09 6.90
CA GLU A 327 12.61 42.14 7.45
C GLU A 327 11.76 41.63 8.63
N ALA A 328 11.21 40.42 8.53
CA ALA A 328 10.43 39.82 9.61
C ALA A 328 11.28 39.54 10.85
N LEU A 329 12.51 39.06 10.67
CA LEU A 329 13.47 38.85 11.76
C LEU A 329 13.88 40.16 12.42
N ILE A 330 14.15 41.21 11.63
CA ILE A 330 14.45 42.55 12.16
C ILE A 330 13.29 43.05 13.01
N LYS A 331 12.05 43.00 12.50
CA LYS A 331 10.85 43.42 13.26
C LYS A 331 10.66 42.61 14.55
N ARG A 332 10.93 41.30 14.50
CA ARG A 332 10.83 40.44 15.69
C ARG A 332 11.88 40.80 16.74
N LYS A 333 13.11 41.09 16.30
CA LYS A 333 14.19 41.53 17.18
C LYS A 333 13.88 42.87 17.84
N GLU A 334 13.44 43.86 17.05
CA GLU A 334 13.03 45.17 17.55
C GLU A 334 11.89 45.06 18.58
N TYR A 335 10.88 44.22 18.30
CA TYR A 335 9.79 43.96 19.25
C TYR A 335 10.31 43.37 20.57
N LEU A 336 11.18 42.36 20.52
CA LEU A 336 11.74 41.76 21.74
C LEU A 336 12.58 42.77 22.53
N ASP A 337 13.41 43.57 21.85
CA ASP A 337 14.19 44.64 22.49
C ASP A 337 13.28 45.67 23.19
N GLU A 338 12.17 46.06 22.57
CA GLU A 338 11.19 46.95 23.21
C GLU A 338 10.53 46.32 24.44
N GLN A 339 10.15 45.05 24.38
CA GLN A 339 9.50 44.36 25.51
C GLN A 339 10.47 44.16 26.67
N ILE A 340 11.72 43.78 26.39
CA ILE A 340 12.77 43.65 27.40
C ILE A 340 13.04 45.00 28.06
N LYS A 341 13.19 46.08 27.27
CA LYS A 341 13.35 47.45 27.81
C LYS A 341 12.18 47.89 28.69
N LYS A 342 10.93 47.56 28.30
CA LYS A 342 9.73 47.88 29.10
C LYS A 342 9.73 47.19 30.46
N ILE A 343 10.18 45.94 30.55
CA ILE A 343 10.28 45.23 31.82
C ILE A 343 11.46 45.75 32.64
N ASN A 344 12.60 46.04 32.00
CA ASN A 344 13.78 46.51 32.69
C ASN A 344 13.62 47.91 33.31
N ASN A 345 12.77 48.76 32.72
CA ASN A 345 12.49 50.10 33.23
C ASN A 345 11.48 50.14 34.39
N LYS A 346 10.95 49.00 34.85
CA LYS A 346 10.08 48.94 36.04
C LYS A 346 10.91 49.12 37.32
N GLN A 347 10.46 49.99 38.24
CA GLN A 347 11.15 50.25 39.52
C GLN A 347 11.04 49.09 40.52
N GLU A 348 9.93 48.35 40.49
CA GLU A 348 9.75 47.11 41.26
C GLU A 348 9.42 45.98 40.29
N LYS A 349 10.25 44.93 40.27
CA LYS A 349 10.05 43.73 39.44
C LYS A 349 9.38 42.65 40.29
N THR A 350 8.26 42.13 39.81
CA THR A 350 7.61 40.94 40.37
C THR A 350 8.34 39.66 39.91
N ASP A 351 8.15 38.53 40.59
CA ASP A 351 8.73 37.24 40.17
C ASP A 351 8.26 36.84 38.75
N ASP A 352 6.99 37.14 38.42
CA ASP A 352 6.43 36.96 37.08
C ASP A 352 7.12 37.85 36.02
N ASP A 353 7.54 39.07 36.39
CA ASP A 353 8.28 39.95 35.50
C ASP A 353 9.70 39.43 35.23
N ILE A 354 10.33 38.82 36.24
CA ILE A 354 11.66 38.19 36.11
C ILE A 354 11.59 36.95 35.21
N GLU A 355 10.59 36.10 35.40
CA GLU A 355 10.40 34.91 34.55
C GLU A 355 10.07 35.30 33.10
N ARG A 356 9.25 36.34 32.92
CA ARG A 356 8.93 36.87 31.59
C ARG A 356 10.14 37.51 30.90
N GLU A 357 10.97 38.25 31.63
CA GLU A 357 12.23 38.81 31.13
C GLU A 357 13.16 37.70 30.65
N ALA A 358 13.34 36.64 31.45
CA ALA A 358 14.17 35.49 31.10
C ALA A 358 13.71 34.81 29.79
N ARG A 359 12.40 34.61 29.61
CA ARG A 359 11.83 34.04 28.37
C ARG A 359 12.01 34.94 27.15
N LEU A 360 11.87 36.25 27.31
CA LEU A 360 12.08 37.20 26.21
C LEU A 360 13.54 37.27 25.80
N VAL A 361 14.47 37.23 26.76
CA VAL A 361 15.92 37.20 26.50
C VAL A 361 16.32 35.90 25.81
N GLU A 362 15.80 34.75 26.25
CA GLU A 362 16.05 33.46 25.60
C GLU A 362 15.60 33.47 24.13
N GLN A 363 14.40 34.00 23.85
CA GLN A 363 13.91 34.14 22.48
C GLN A 363 14.75 35.11 21.64
N TRP A 364 15.30 36.16 22.25
CA TRP A 364 16.16 37.12 21.56
C TRP A 364 17.53 36.50 21.22
N VAL A 365 18.13 35.76 22.14
CA VAL A 365 19.38 35.01 21.91
C VAL A 365 19.16 33.97 20.82
N GLY A 366 18.02 33.27 20.79
CA GLY A 366 17.71 32.29 19.76
C GLY A 366 17.49 32.87 18.35
N LEU A 367 17.37 34.19 18.20
CA LEU A 367 17.27 34.88 16.91
C LEU A 367 18.63 35.40 16.38
N THR A 368 19.68 35.26 17.18
CA THR A 368 21.05 35.71 16.87
C THR A 368 21.92 34.50 16.59
#